data_AF-A0AAQ4CNM7-F1
#
_entry.id   AF-A0AAQ4CNM7-F1
#
_cell.length_a   1.000
_cell.length_b   1.000
_cell.length_c   1.000
_cell.angle_alpha   90.00
_cell.angle_beta   90.00
_cell.angle_gamma   90.00
#
_symmetry.space_group_name_H-M   'P 1'
#
loop_
_entity.id
_entity.type
_entity.pdbx_description
1 polymer ?
#
loop_
_entity_poly.entity_id
_entity_poly.type
_entity_poly.pdbx_seq_one_letter_code
_entity_poly.pdbx_strand_id
1 'polypeptide(L)'
;MKKHEKNKVIFGPTKEISTLKYVLLILLFSALPSAIVLVLAYDVIYNFLHSFVLSVSLSALISSTLGAILSTYLDRYLMRRGIRPPGIRKKEARIKYIISPESGQPIDEKVIKRYEKALEFSDKESENYIAELAMLGMMYLQNAVAYDNKDLYLRAKEYLSRAEEAMQGKSVSFETKVIVDNLRSKIETYKYRFGER
;
A
#
# COMPACT_ATOMS: atom_id res chain seq x y z
N MET A 1 9.16 37.17 11.10
CA MET A 1 9.08 35.72 11.35
C MET A 1 8.38 35.05 10.17
N LYS A 2 9.13 34.43 9.25
CA LYS A 2 8.54 33.65 8.14
C LYS A 2 8.09 32.30 8.70
N LYS A 3 6.79 32.01 8.57
CA LYS A 3 6.16 30.76 8.96
C LYS A 3 6.68 29.67 8.01
N HIS A 4 7.59 28.80 8.47
CA HIS A 4 8.02 27.63 7.70
C HIS A 4 6.79 26.77 7.43
N GLU A 5 6.34 26.77 6.17
CA GLU A 5 5.42 25.77 5.65
C GLU A 5 6.11 24.40 5.83
N LYS A 6 5.67 23.64 6.84
CA LYS A 6 6.15 22.28 7.06
C LYS A 6 5.81 21.47 5.81
N ASN A 7 6.82 21.10 5.03
CA ASN A 7 6.72 20.20 3.88
C ASN A 7 6.18 18.84 4.35
N LYS A 8 4.86 18.71 4.41
CA LYS A 8 4.16 17.47 4.73
C LYS A 8 4.14 16.62 3.47
N VAL A 9 4.96 15.59 3.42
CA VAL A 9 4.91 14.60 2.34
C VAL A 9 3.67 13.72 2.55
N ILE A 10 2.81 13.65 1.53
CA ILE A 10 1.57 12.89 1.56
C ILE A 10 1.72 11.69 0.65
N PHE A 11 1.76 10.50 1.25
CA PHE A 11 1.85 9.23 0.53
C PHE A 11 0.45 8.65 0.23
N GLY A 12 0.27 8.05 -0.95
CA GLY A 12 -0.97 7.37 -1.36
C GLY A 12 -1.17 7.29 -2.88
N PRO A 13 -2.18 6.54 -3.38
CA PRO A 13 -2.43 6.38 -4.80
C PRO A 13 -2.72 7.73 -5.47
N THR A 14 -1.94 8.05 -6.50
CA THR A 14 -1.92 9.36 -7.18
C THR A 14 -2.88 9.41 -8.36
N LYS A 15 -3.24 8.25 -8.94
CA LYS A 15 -4.07 8.13 -10.13
C LYS A 15 -5.38 7.40 -9.81
N GLU A 16 -6.51 8.00 -10.19
CA GLU A 16 -7.84 7.39 -10.03
C GLU A 16 -8.20 6.61 -11.31
N ILE A 17 -8.67 5.37 -11.17
CA ILE A 17 -9.21 4.61 -12.30
C ILE A 17 -10.61 5.12 -12.63
N SER A 18 -10.97 5.18 -13.92
CA SER A 18 -12.33 5.56 -14.29
C SER A 18 -13.33 4.52 -13.78
N THR A 19 -14.51 4.99 -13.36
CA THR A 19 -15.60 4.15 -12.84
C THR A 19 -15.94 3.00 -13.78
N LEU A 20 -16.03 3.27 -15.08
CA LEU A 20 -16.33 2.26 -16.09
C LEU A 20 -15.25 1.18 -16.17
N LYS A 21 -13.97 1.56 -16.16
CA LYS A 21 -12.85 0.58 -16.17
C LYS A 21 -12.84 -0.26 -14.91
N TYR A 22 -13.16 0.34 -13.76
CA TYR A 22 -13.23 -0.38 -12.50
C TYR A 22 -14.40 -1.36 -12.44
N VAL A 23 -15.58 -0.96 -12.91
CA VAL A 23 -16.75 -1.86 -13.04
C VAL A 23 -16.45 -3.02 -13.98
N LEU A 24 -15.78 -2.76 -15.11
CA LEU A 24 -15.33 -3.81 -16.03
C LEU A 24 -14.37 -4.80 -15.33
N LEU A 25 -13.43 -4.29 -14.53
CA LEU A 25 -12.51 -5.11 -13.74
C LEU A 25 -13.26 -5.95 -12.69
N ILE A 26 -14.23 -5.38 -11.96
CA ILE A 26 -15.06 -6.14 -11.02
C ILE A 26 -15.85 -7.23 -11.75
N LEU A 27 -16.44 -6.91 -12.91
CA LEU A 27 -17.19 -7.87 -13.70
C LEU A 27 -16.31 -9.05 -14.11
N LEU A 28 -15.10 -8.76 -14.60
CA LEU A 28 -14.17 -9.76 -15.10
C LEU A 28 -13.55 -10.60 -13.97
N PHE A 29 -13.08 -9.96 -12.91
CA PHE A 29 -12.30 -10.62 -11.85
C PHE A 29 -13.12 -11.14 -10.69
N SER A 30 -14.34 -10.64 -10.49
CA SER A 30 -15.17 -11.01 -9.34
C SER A 30 -16.52 -11.58 -9.76
N ALA A 31 -17.31 -10.83 -10.54
CA ALA A 31 -18.69 -11.22 -10.83
C ALA A 31 -18.77 -12.48 -11.70
N LEU A 32 -17.99 -12.54 -12.79
CA LEU A 32 -17.96 -13.71 -13.68
C LEU A 32 -17.51 -14.99 -12.98
N PRO A 33 -16.35 -15.03 -12.27
CA PRO A 33 -15.96 -16.21 -11.50
C PRO A 33 -16.99 -16.62 -10.45
N SER A 34 -17.58 -15.64 -9.75
CA SER A 34 -18.58 -15.92 -8.72
C SER A 34 -19.86 -16.53 -9.32
N ALA A 35 -20.31 -16.05 -10.48
CA ALA A 35 -21.46 -16.60 -11.19
C ALA A 35 -21.22 -18.03 -11.68
N ILE A 36 -20.03 -18.32 -12.22
CA ILE A 36 -19.65 -19.68 -12.63
C ILE A 36 -19.67 -20.62 -11.43
N VAL A 37 -19.06 -20.21 -10.31
CA VAL A 37 -19.04 -21.00 -9.07
C VAL A 37 -20.45 -21.18 -8.49
N LEU A 38 -21.33 -20.18 -8.60
CA LEU A 38 -22.72 -20.30 -8.17
C LEU A 38 -23.44 -21.44 -8.89
N VAL A 39 -23.32 -21.50 -10.22
CA VAL A 39 -23.96 -22.52 -11.05
C VAL A 39 -23.41 -23.91 -10.75
N LEU A 40 -22.08 -24.05 -10.71
CA LEU A 40 -21.42 -25.33 -10.43
C LEU A 40 -21.71 -25.84 -9.01
N ALA A 41 -21.64 -24.95 -8.02
CA ALA A 41 -21.94 -25.30 -6.63
C ALA A 41 -23.41 -25.67 -6.46
N TYR A 42 -24.33 -24.95 -7.11
CA TYR A 42 -25.75 -25.29 -7.08
C TYR A 42 -25.98 -26.71 -7.60
N ASP A 43 -25.42 -27.07 -8.75
CA ASP A 43 -25.62 -28.39 -9.36
C ASP A 43 -25.09 -29.52 -8.47
N VAL A 44 -23.86 -29.38 -7.95
CA VAL A 44 -23.28 -30.38 -7.03
C VAL A 44 -24.11 -30.53 -5.76
N ILE A 45 -24.50 -29.41 -5.14
CA ILE A 45 -25.21 -29.42 -3.86
C ILE A 45 -26.65 -29.93 -4.05
N TYR A 46 -27.29 -29.59 -5.17
CA TYR A 46 -28.62 -30.08 -5.50
C TYR A 46 -28.64 -31.59 -5.72
N ASN A 47 -27.67 -32.11 -6.47
CA ASN A 47 -27.53 -33.54 -6.70
C ASN A 47 -27.23 -34.32 -5.41
N PHE A 48 -26.64 -33.68 -4.39
CA PHE A 48 -26.38 -34.31 -3.10
C PHE A 48 -27.57 -34.19 -2.13
N LEU A 49 -28.08 -32.97 -1.91
CA LEU A 49 -29.09 -32.68 -0.90
C LEU A 49 -30.53 -32.88 -1.37
N HIS A 50 -30.77 -32.96 -2.68
CA HIS A 50 -32.10 -33.08 -3.30
C HIS A 50 -33.10 -32.00 -2.81
N SER A 51 -32.58 -30.86 -2.35
CA SER A 51 -33.36 -29.77 -1.77
C SER A 51 -33.01 -28.46 -2.47
N PHE A 52 -34.00 -27.88 -3.14
CA PHE A 52 -33.85 -26.62 -3.86
C PHE A 52 -33.39 -25.48 -2.93
N VAL A 53 -34.07 -25.30 -1.80
CA VAL A 53 -33.84 -24.18 -0.88
C VAL A 53 -32.44 -24.23 -0.26
N LEU A 54 -32.00 -25.43 0.17
CA LEU A 54 -30.67 -25.60 0.75
C LEU A 54 -29.58 -25.39 -0.29
N SER A 55 -29.78 -25.90 -1.51
CA SER A 55 -28.80 -25.80 -2.60
C SER A 55 -28.58 -24.37 -3.06
N VAL A 56 -29.66 -23.59 -3.23
CA VAL A 56 -29.57 -22.16 -3.55
C VAL A 56 -28.87 -21.40 -2.44
N SER A 57 -29.22 -21.68 -1.18
CA SER A 57 -28.67 -20.93 -0.03
C SER A 57 -27.17 -21.18 0.14
N LEU A 58 -26.73 -22.44 0.05
CA LEU A 58 -25.32 -22.81 0.17
C LEU A 58 -24.49 -22.33 -1.03
N SER A 59 -25.00 -22.47 -2.25
CA SER A 59 -24.29 -22.00 -3.45
C SER A 59 -24.15 -20.47 -3.46
N ALA A 60 -25.17 -19.74 -3.00
CA ALA A 60 -25.11 -18.29 -2.84
C ALA A 60 -24.08 -17.87 -1.77
N LEU A 61 -23.98 -18.59 -0.65
CA LEU A 61 -22.96 -18.35 0.36
C LEU A 61 -21.54 -18.55 -0.20
N ILE A 62 -21.30 -19.64 -0.93
CA ILE A 62 -20.00 -19.92 -1.56
C ILE A 62 -19.65 -18.85 -2.60
N SER A 63 -20.60 -18.51 -3.48
CA SER A 63 -20.39 -17.51 -4.52
C SER A 63 -20.13 -16.11 -3.94
N SER A 64 -20.91 -15.69 -2.95
CA SER A 64 -20.77 -14.37 -2.30
C SER A 64 -19.45 -14.23 -1.54
N THR A 65 -19.03 -15.26 -0.81
CA THR A 65 -17.74 -15.26 -0.09
C THR A 65 -16.57 -15.19 -1.06
N LEU A 66 -16.60 -15.94 -2.16
CA LEU A 66 -15.58 -15.87 -3.20
C LEU A 66 -15.53 -14.47 -3.84
N GLY A 67 -16.68 -13.90 -4.19
CA GLY A 67 -16.76 -12.55 -4.76
C GLY A 67 -16.18 -11.49 -3.84
N ALA A 68 -16.48 -11.56 -2.53
CA ALA A 68 -15.92 -10.65 -1.55
C ALA A 68 -14.38 -10.75 -1.47
N ILE A 69 -13.85 -11.98 -1.47
CA ILE A 69 -12.41 -12.24 -1.46
C ILE A 69 -11.75 -11.65 -2.72
N LEU A 70 -12.28 -11.97 -3.90
CA LEU A 70 -11.72 -11.50 -5.18
C LEU A 70 -11.76 -9.97 -5.30
N SER A 71 -12.86 -9.33 -4.91
CA SER A 71 -12.96 -7.87 -4.85
C SER A 71 -11.89 -7.26 -3.93
N THR A 72 -11.68 -7.86 -2.77
CA THR A 72 -10.66 -7.40 -1.81
C THR A 72 -9.24 -7.53 -2.37
N TYR A 73 -8.96 -8.62 -3.09
CA TYR A 73 -7.66 -8.81 -3.76
C TYR A 73 -7.45 -7.79 -4.89
N LEU A 74 -8.48 -7.54 -5.70
CA LEU A 74 -8.45 -6.54 -6.76
C LEU A 74 -8.17 -5.15 -6.20
N ASP A 75 -8.88 -4.75 -5.14
CA ASP A 75 -8.67 -3.46 -4.47
C ASP A 75 -7.23 -3.31 -3.97
N ARG A 76 -6.70 -4.34 -3.29
CA ARG A 76 -5.31 -4.34 -2.81
C ARG A 76 -4.33 -4.24 -3.96
N TYR A 77 -4.56 -4.96 -5.05
CA TYR A 77 -3.70 -4.92 -6.23
C TYR A 77 -3.67 -3.54 -6.88
N LEU A 78 -4.84 -2.90 -7.05
CA LEU A 78 -4.94 -1.56 -7.60
C LEU A 78 -4.23 -0.55 -6.70
N MET A 79 -4.45 -0.60 -5.38
CA MET A 79 -3.78 0.28 -4.43
C MET A 79 -2.26 0.13 -4.45
N ARG A 80 -1.72 -1.10 -4.53
CA ARG A 80 -0.28 -1.35 -4.66
C ARG A 80 0.30 -0.78 -5.96
N ARG A 81 -0.50 -0.74 -7.03
CA ARG A 81 -0.13 -0.09 -8.29
C ARG A 81 -0.39 1.42 -8.31
N GLY A 82 -0.71 2.01 -7.16
CA GLY A 82 -0.97 3.45 -7.05
C GLY A 82 -2.26 3.89 -7.72
N ILE A 83 -3.13 2.93 -8.07
CA ILE A 83 -4.41 3.16 -8.72
C ILE A 83 -5.50 3.13 -7.65
N ARG A 84 -6.21 4.23 -7.50
CA ARG A 84 -7.29 4.34 -6.51
C ARG A 84 -8.63 3.84 -7.10
N PRO A 85 -9.28 2.85 -6.46
CA PRO A 85 -10.64 2.47 -6.80
C PRO A 85 -11.63 3.63 -6.58
N PRO A 86 -12.62 3.81 -7.47
CA PRO A 86 -13.67 4.80 -7.30
C PRO A 86 -14.53 4.45 -6.08
N GLY A 87 -14.92 5.46 -5.30
CA GLY A 87 -15.77 5.29 -4.11
C GLY A 87 -15.03 5.07 -2.79
N ILE A 88 -13.77 4.60 -2.80
CA ILE A 88 -12.93 4.55 -1.59
C ILE A 88 -12.58 5.97 -1.19
N ARG A 89 -13.02 6.45 -0.02
CA ARG A 89 -12.80 7.85 0.42
C ARG A 89 -11.31 8.17 0.40
N LYS A 90 -10.93 9.42 0.06
CA LYS A 90 -9.51 9.89 0.14
C LYS A 90 -8.89 9.65 1.52
N LYS A 91 -9.71 9.51 2.58
CA LYS A 91 -9.31 9.18 3.96
C LYS A 91 -9.05 7.69 4.21
N GLU A 92 -9.55 6.78 3.37
CA GLU A 92 -9.33 5.33 3.47
C GLU A 92 -8.20 4.88 2.54
N ALA A 93 -8.10 5.47 1.35
CA ALA A 93 -6.96 5.30 0.44
C ALA A 93 -5.68 5.99 0.94
N ARG A 94 -5.83 6.96 1.84
CA ARG A 94 -4.74 7.49 2.65
C ARG A 94 -4.91 6.93 4.04
N ILE A 95 -4.16 5.89 4.39
CA ILE A 95 -3.58 5.95 5.72
C ILE A 95 -2.56 7.08 5.64
N LYS A 96 -3.05 8.30 5.85
CA LYS A 96 -2.31 9.55 5.72
C LYS A 96 -1.39 9.63 6.94
N TYR A 97 -0.38 8.76 7.00
CA TYR A 97 0.67 8.93 7.98
C TYR A 97 1.38 10.23 7.61
N ILE A 98 1.17 11.25 8.44
CA ILE A 98 1.99 12.44 8.39
C ILE A 98 3.33 12.00 8.97
N ILE A 99 4.19 11.45 8.12
CA ILE A 99 5.51 11.00 8.52
C ILE A 99 6.38 12.26 8.58
N SER A 100 6.74 12.64 9.79
CA SER A 100 7.57 13.79 10.07
C SER A 100 8.48 13.38 11.22
N PRO A 101 9.77 13.14 10.96
CA PRO A 101 10.73 12.81 12.01
C PRO A 101 10.76 13.88 13.10
N GLU A 102 10.49 15.14 12.74
CA GLU A 102 10.38 16.29 13.64
C GLU A 102 9.19 16.21 14.61
N SER A 103 8.18 15.38 14.31
CA SER A 103 7.00 15.25 15.18
C SER A 103 7.34 14.64 16.54
N GLY A 104 8.44 13.89 16.64
CA GLY A 104 8.82 13.15 17.85
C GLY A 104 7.83 12.04 18.25
N GLN A 105 6.75 11.84 17.48
CA GLN A 105 5.76 10.81 17.76
C GLN A 105 6.22 9.50 17.12
N PRO A 106 6.39 8.42 17.91
CA PRO A 106 6.74 7.14 17.31
C PRO A 106 5.56 6.55 16.54
N ILE A 107 5.88 5.75 15.53
CA ILE A 107 4.96 4.93 14.74
C ILE A 107 4.97 3.52 15.33
N ASP A 108 3.79 2.93 15.52
CA ASP A 108 3.62 1.56 16.00
C ASP A 108 4.38 0.57 15.09
N GLU A 109 5.18 -0.30 15.70
CA GLU A 109 5.96 -1.34 15.02
C GLU A 109 5.05 -2.28 14.20
N LYS A 110 3.83 -2.55 14.67
CA LYS A 110 2.84 -3.36 13.93
C LYS A 110 2.45 -2.72 12.60
N VAL A 111 2.54 -1.40 12.50
CA VAL A 111 2.30 -0.69 11.25
C VAL A 111 3.51 -0.85 10.34
N ILE A 112 4.72 -0.61 10.84
CA ILE A 112 5.97 -0.75 10.07
C ILE A 112 6.08 -2.17 9.48
N LYS A 113 5.88 -3.22 10.30
CA LYS A 113 5.90 -4.62 9.84
C LYS A 113 4.87 -4.93 8.75
N ARG A 114 3.71 -4.27 8.78
CA ARG A 114 2.71 -4.41 7.71
C ARG A 114 3.18 -3.80 6.39
N TYR A 115 3.89 -2.66 6.44
CA TYR A 115 4.49 -2.06 5.25
C TYR A 115 5.67 -2.87 4.72
N GLU A 116 6.52 -3.42 5.58
CA GLU A 116 7.61 -4.31 5.15
C GLU A 116 7.08 -5.55 4.45
N LYS A 117 6.10 -6.21 5.05
CA LYS A 117 5.45 -7.36 4.44
C LYS A 117 4.75 -6.99 3.13
N ALA A 118 4.19 -5.78 3.01
CA ALA A 118 3.62 -5.33 1.75
C ALA A 118 4.69 -5.15 0.67
N LEU A 119 5.83 -4.55 1.03
CA LEU A 119 6.96 -4.30 0.15
C LEU A 119 7.59 -5.58 -0.41
N GLU A 120 7.61 -6.68 0.37
CA GLU A 120 8.08 -8.00 -0.10
C GLU A 120 7.31 -8.52 -1.33
N PHE A 121 6.05 -8.13 -1.47
CA PHE A 121 5.19 -8.51 -2.60
C PHE A 121 5.02 -7.39 -3.63
N SER A 122 5.77 -6.28 -3.50
CA SER A 122 5.71 -5.17 -4.44
C SER A 122 6.54 -5.48 -5.68
N ASP A 123 6.07 -4.99 -6.82
CA ASP A 123 6.77 -5.09 -8.09
C ASP A 123 8.03 -4.22 -8.04
N LYS A 124 9.20 -4.85 -7.92
CA LYS A 124 10.51 -4.18 -7.81
C LYS A 124 10.84 -3.33 -9.03
N GLU A 125 10.21 -3.59 -10.17
CA GLU A 125 10.41 -2.79 -11.37
C GLU A 125 9.58 -1.50 -11.35
N SER A 126 8.49 -1.47 -10.59
CA SER A 126 7.56 -0.36 -10.54
C SER A 126 8.11 0.88 -9.84
N GLU A 127 7.64 2.05 -10.27
CA GLU A 127 7.95 3.32 -9.62
C GLU A 127 7.40 3.40 -8.19
N ASN A 128 6.25 2.76 -7.94
CA ASN A 128 5.64 2.74 -6.60
C ASN A 128 6.53 2.02 -5.57
N TYR A 129 7.29 1.01 -5.99
CA TYR A 129 8.25 0.35 -5.11
C TYR A 129 9.31 1.32 -4.56
N ILE A 130 9.77 2.26 -5.40
CA ILE A 130 10.72 3.30 -4.99
C ILE A 130 10.08 4.22 -3.94
N ALA A 131 8.84 4.66 -4.19
CA ALA A 131 8.10 5.50 -3.25
C ALA A 131 7.83 4.78 -1.92
N GLU A 132 7.51 3.48 -1.95
CA GLU A 132 7.29 2.65 -0.76
C GLU A 132 8.58 2.44 0.05
N LEU A 133 9.73 2.23 -0.61
CA LEU A 133 11.04 2.17 0.05
C LEU A 133 11.34 3.47 0.81
N ALA A 134 11.18 4.61 0.14
CA ALA A 134 11.40 5.91 0.78
C ALA A 134 10.41 6.19 1.91
N MET A 135 9.17 5.71 1.80
CA MET A 135 8.18 5.81 2.86
C MET A 135 8.59 4.99 4.09
N LEU A 136 9.01 3.74 3.91
CA LEU A 136 9.54 2.90 4.99
C LEU A 136 10.77 3.52 5.65
N GLY A 137 11.70 4.06 4.85
CA GLY A 137 12.86 4.80 5.35
C GLY A 137 12.45 5.99 6.23
N MET A 138 11.46 6.77 5.81
CA MET A 138 10.93 7.88 6.62
C MET A 138 10.28 7.42 7.93
N MET A 139 9.57 6.28 7.93
CA MET A 139 8.96 5.72 9.16
C MET A 139 10.03 5.28 10.16
N TYR A 140 11.08 4.60 9.66
CA TYR A 140 12.22 4.20 10.47
C TYR A 140 12.98 5.40 11.03
N LEU A 141 13.18 6.44 10.23
CA LEU A 141 13.82 7.68 10.67
C LEU A 141 13.02 8.39 11.76
N GLN A 142 11.69 8.41 11.64
CA GLN A 142 10.83 8.99 12.67
C GLN A 142 10.93 8.23 13.99
N ASN A 143 10.94 6.89 13.95
CA ASN A 143 11.14 6.10 15.16
C ASN A 143 12.55 6.24 15.72
N ALA A 144 13.57 6.35 14.87
CA ALA A 144 14.95 6.62 15.30
C ALA A 144 15.02 7.93 16.09
N VAL A 145 14.38 8.99 15.59
CA VAL A 145 14.33 10.31 16.25
C VAL A 145 13.51 10.28 17.54
N ALA A 146 12.39 9.55 17.56
CA ALA A 146 11.52 9.44 18.73
C ALA A 146 12.15 8.63 19.87
N TYR A 147 12.88 7.57 19.55
CA TYR A 147 13.51 6.66 20.53
C TYR A 147 15.00 6.89 20.74
N ASP A 148 15.59 7.87 20.05
CA ASP A 148 17.04 8.11 20.00
C ASP A 148 17.85 6.84 19.67
N ASN A 149 17.35 6.06 18.70
CA ASN A 149 17.87 4.73 18.37
C ASN A 149 18.64 4.74 17.05
N LYS A 150 19.96 4.49 17.13
CA LYS A 150 20.87 4.45 15.98
C LYS A 150 20.58 3.31 15.00
N ASP A 151 20.14 2.13 15.46
CA ASP A 151 19.86 0.99 14.58
C ASP A 151 18.69 1.30 13.65
N LEU A 152 17.66 1.99 14.16
CA LEU A 152 16.54 2.45 13.34
C LEU A 152 16.96 3.52 12.33
N TYR A 153 17.91 4.39 12.69
CA TYR A 153 18.50 5.35 11.77
C TYR A 153 19.29 4.65 10.65
N LEU A 154 20.09 3.63 10.98
CA LEU A 154 20.81 2.83 10.00
C LEU A 154 19.86 2.09 9.05
N ARG A 155 18.76 1.53 9.56
CA ARG A 155 17.69 0.96 8.71
C ARG A 155 17.10 2.01 7.77
N ALA A 156 16.85 3.23 8.24
CA ALA A 156 16.34 4.30 7.37
C ALA A 156 17.31 4.60 6.20
N LYS A 157 18.63 4.59 6.47
CA LYS A 157 19.66 4.71 5.42
C LYS A 157 19.67 3.54 4.45
N GLU A 158 19.50 2.32 4.94
CA GLU A 158 19.41 1.13 4.08
C GLU A 158 18.24 1.25 3.10
N TYR A 159 17.07 1.67 3.58
CA TYR A 159 15.91 1.92 2.72
C TYR A 159 16.13 3.08 1.72
N LEU A 160 16.88 4.12 2.10
CA LEU A 160 17.31 5.17 1.16
C LEU A 160 18.21 4.61 0.06
N SER A 161 19.25 3.83 0.41
CA SER A 161 20.17 3.23 -0.58
C SER A 161 19.40 2.37 -1.58
N ARG A 162 18.52 1.51 -1.08
CA ARG A 162 17.66 0.66 -1.93
C ARG A 162 16.75 1.48 -2.85
N ALA A 163 16.24 2.62 -2.38
CA ALA A 163 15.40 3.50 -3.20
C ALA A 163 16.23 4.16 -4.32
N GLU A 164 17.42 4.66 -3.98
CA GLU A 164 18.34 5.27 -4.94
C GLU A 164 18.83 4.27 -5.99
N GLU A 165 19.21 3.06 -5.58
CA GLU A 165 19.56 1.95 -6.47
C GLU A 165 18.40 1.61 -7.42
N ALA A 166 17.18 1.52 -6.90
CA ALA A 166 16.00 1.23 -7.72
C ALA A 166 15.64 2.38 -8.68
N MET A 167 16.10 3.61 -8.43
CA MET A 167 15.96 4.76 -9.32
C MET A 167 17.03 4.78 -10.43
N GLN A 168 18.21 4.19 -10.21
CA GLN A 168 19.29 4.21 -11.18
C GLN A 168 18.86 3.55 -12.50
N GLY A 169 19.05 4.26 -13.61
CA GLY A 169 18.70 3.76 -14.94
C GLY A 169 17.21 3.77 -15.30
N LYS A 170 16.32 4.30 -14.44
CA LYS A 170 14.88 4.42 -14.73
C LYS A 170 14.43 5.87 -14.88
N SER A 171 13.48 6.10 -15.78
CA SER A 171 12.74 7.37 -15.83
C SER A 171 11.72 7.39 -14.69
N VAL A 172 12.04 8.10 -13.61
CA VAL A 172 11.22 8.23 -12.41
C VAL A 172 10.51 9.58 -12.44
N SER A 173 9.23 9.62 -12.07
CA SER A 173 8.46 10.86 -12.02
C SER A 173 9.02 11.85 -11.00
N PHE A 174 8.69 13.13 -11.19
CA PHE A 174 9.08 14.19 -10.28
C PHE A 174 8.59 13.95 -8.85
N GLU A 175 7.37 13.42 -8.67
CA GLU A 175 6.78 13.17 -7.35
C GLU A 175 7.62 12.15 -6.54
N THR A 176 8.00 11.04 -7.17
CA THR A 176 8.81 9.99 -6.54
C THR A 176 10.23 10.49 -6.25
N LYS A 177 10.82 11.30 -7.14
CA LYS A 177 12.12 11.94 -6.87
C LYS A 177 12.08 12.82 -5.63
N VAL A 178 11.06 13.67 -5.52
CA VAL A 178 10.88 14.57 -4.37
C VAL A 178 10.75 13.79 -3.06
N ILE A 179 10.07 12.65 -3.07
CA ILE A 179 9.93 11.77 -1.91
C ILE A 179 11.30 11.25 -1.45
N VAL A 180 12.11 10.73 -2.38
CA VAL A 180 13.43 10.17 -2.09
C VAL A 180 14.39 11.26 -1.64
N ASP A 181 14.40 12.40 -2.33
CA ASP A 181 15.23 13.55 -1.98
C ASP A 181 14.86 14.13 -0.60
N ASN A 182 13.57 14.10 -0.25
CA ASN A 182 13.13 14.48 1.09
C ASN A 182 13.65 13.51 2.17
N LEU A 183 13.60 12.19 1.93
CA LEU A 183 14.21 11.23 2.86
C LEU A 183 15.73 11.48 3.00
N ARG A 184 16.44 11.66 1.88
CA ARG A 184 17.88 11.99 1.86
C ARG A 184 18.17 13.24 2.70
N SER A 185 17.44 14.31 2.46
CA SER A 185 17.58 15.56 3.21
C SER A 185 17.34 15.39 4.71
N LYS A 186 16.35 14.59 5.11
CA LYS A 186 16.06 14.32 6.53
C LYS A 186 17.14 13.46 7.17
N ILE A 187 17.62 12.41 6.51
CA ILE A 187 18.74 11.59 7.01
C ILE A 187 19.96 12.49 7.25
N GLU A 188 20.30 13.34 6.27
CA GLU A 188 21.42 14.28 6.39
C GLU A 188 21.25 15.25 7.56
N THR A 189 20.02 15.72 7.81
CA THR A 189 19.70 16.59 8.94
C THR A 189 20.00 15.92 10.30
N TYR A 190 19.77 14.61 10.42
CA TYR A 190 19.94 13.88 11.67
C TYR A 190 21.27 13.13 11.79
N LYS A 191 22.17 13.19 10.79
CA LYS A 191 23.41 12.41 10.77
C LYS A 191 24.28 12.59 12.02
N TYR A 192 24.43 13.84 12.48
CA TYR A 192 25.25 14.18 13.63
C TYR A 192 24.65 13.65 14.94
N ARG A 193 23.31 13.59 15.04
CA ARG A 193 22.61 13.08 16.21
C ARG A 193 22.92 11.60 16.45
N PHE A 194 23.09 10.84 15.39
CA PHE A 194 23.37 9.39 15.46
C PHE A 194 24.86 9.06 15.28
N GLY A 195 25.74 10.08 15.36
CA GLY A 195 27.19 9.92 15.39
C GLY A 195 27.80 9.56 14.03
N GLU A 196 27.18 9.97 12.93
CA GLU A 196 27.79 9.89 11.61
C GLU A 196 28.44 11.22 11.21
N ARG A 197 29.63 11.12 10.61
CA ARG A 197 30.45 12.24 10.17
C ARG A 197 30.59 12.22 8.66
#